data_AF-A0A966Q5C9-F1
#
_entry.id   AF-A0A966Q5C9-F1
#
_cell.length_a   1.000
_cell.length_b   1.000
_cell.length_c   1.000
_cell.angle_alpha   90.00
_cell.angle_beta   90.00
_cell.angle_gamma   90.00
#
_symmetry.space_group_name_H-M   'P 1'
#
loop_
_entity.id
_entity.type
_entity.pdbx_description
1 polymer ?
#
loop_
_entity_poly.entity_id
_entity_poly.type
_entity_poly.pdbx_seq_one_letter_code
_entity_poly.pdbx_strand_id
1 'polypeptide(L)'
;MAQFPNKLDFLFEPHRYKVAYGGRGSGKSWSFARALLIKAANEPTRVLCAREIQKSIKQSVHTLLNDQIQSLGLGAFYEVLE
;
A
#
# COMPACT_ATOMS: atom_id res chain seq x y z
N MET A 1 4.22 -14.36 -6.50
CA MET A 1 3.68 -13.22 -7.29
C MET A 1 2.52 -12.61 -6.51
N ALA A 2 2.45 -11.28 -6.40
CA ALA A 2 1.40 -10.62 -5.62
C ALA A 2 0.01 -10.83 -6.25
N GLN A 3 -0.94 -11.35 -5.48
CA GLN A 3 -2.32 -11.53 -5.94
C GLN A 3 -3.19 -10.34 -5.55
N PHE A 4 -4.03 -9.92 -6.50
CA PHE A 4 -5.00 -8.83 -6.36
C PHE A 4 -6.40 -9.33 -6.74
N PRO A 5 -7.46 -8.89 -6.04
CA PRO A 5 -8.83 -9.11 -6.51
C PRO A 5 -9.10 -8.30 -7.79
N ASN A 6 -9.77 -8.90 -8.79
CA ASN A 6 -10.05 -8.26 -10.09
C ASN A 6 -10.67 -6.85 -9.97
N LYS A 7 -11.52 -6.62 -8.96
CA LYS A 7 -12.14 -5.32 -8.70
C LYS A 7 -11.15 -4.20 -8.33
N LEU A 8 -9.87 -4.53 -8.09
CA LEU A 8 -8.80 -3.61 -7.70
C LEU A 8 -7.71 -3.48 -8.78
N ASP A 9 -7.91 -4.04 -9.98
CA ASP A 9 -6.94 -3.95 -11.08
C ASP A 9 -6.69 -2.50 -11.54
N PHE A 10 -7.67 -1.62 -11.36
CA PHE A 10 -7.56 -0.17 -11.62
C PHE A 10 -6.41 0.51 -10.86
N LEU A 11 -5.86 -0.13 -9.82
CA LEU A 11 -4.67 0.35 -9.11
C LEU A 11 -3.44 0.46 -10.01
N PHE A 12 -3.38 -0.30 -11.11
CA PHE A 12 -2.24 -0.28 -12.04
C PHE A 12 -2.45 0.66 -13.23
N GLU A 13 -3.69 1.04 -13.54
CA GLU A 13 -4.02 1.92 -14.66
C GLU A 13 -3.76 3.41 -14.37
N PRO A 14 -3.43 4.25 -15.36
CA PRO A 14 -3.15 5.67 -15.13
C PRO A 14 -4.44 6.45 -14.81
N HIS A 15 -4.55 6.94 -13.58
CA HIS A 15 -5.67 7.79 -13.13
C HIS A 15 -5.17 8.83 -12.14
N ARG A 16 -5.74 10.04 -12.19
CA ARG A 16 -5.45 11.11 -11.20
C ARG A 16 -5.99 10.75 -9.81
N TYR A 17 -7.17 10.16 -9.75
CA TYR A 17 -7.83 9.76 -8.50
C TYR A 17 -8.17 8.27 -8.54
N LYS A 18 -7.80 7.55 -7.48
CA LYS A 18 -8.05 6.12 -7.31
C LYS A 18 -8.69 5.91 -5.95
N VAL A 19 -9.97 5.55 -5.94
CA VAL A 19 -10.76 5.41 -4.71
C VAL A 19 -11.36 4.01 -4.66
N ALA A 20 -11.13 3.31 -3.55
CA ALA A 20 -11.86 2.07 -3.26
C ALA A 20 -12.72 2.27 -2.01
N TYR A 21 -14.02 2.02 -2.14
CA TYR A 21 -14.99 2.10 -1.05
C TYR A 21 -15.71 0.76 -0.86
N GLY A 22 -16.18 0.48 0.35
CA GLY A 22 -16.95 -0.73 0.67
C GLY A 22 -16.67 -1.28 2.08
N GLY A 23 -17.27 -2.42 2.40
CA GLY A 23 -17.26 -3.02 3.75
C GLY A 23 -15.90 -3.55 4.24
N ARG A 24 -15.89 -4.04 5.48
CA ARG A 24 -14.75 -4.67 6.15
C ARG A 24 -14.28 -5.94 5.40
N GLY A 25 -12.99 -6.26 5.48
CA GLY A 25 -12.44 -7.50 4.91
C GLY A 25 -12.35 -7.53 3.38
N SER A 26 -12.68 -6.45 2.69
CA SER A 26 -12.73 -6.39 1.22
C SER A 26 -11.36 -6.29 0.52
N GLY A 27 -10.26 -6.35 1.28
CA GLY A 27 -8.88 -6.37 0.74
C GLY A 27 -8.32 -5.02 0.27
N LYS A 28 -9.06 -3.91 0.45
CA LYS A 28 -8.71 -2.59 -0.09
C LYS A 28 -7.34 -2.09 0.40
N SER A 29 -7.15 -1.94 1.72
CA SER A 29 -5.91 -1.39 2.27
C SER A 29 -4.67 -2.22 1.91
N TRP A 30 -4.80 -3.56 1.94
CA TRP A 30 -3.73 -4.48 1.55
C TRP A 30 -3.35 -4.32 0.08
N SER A 31 -4.35 -4.22 -0.80
CA SER A 31 -4.10 -4.06 -2.23
C SER A 31 -3.47 -2.70 -2.55
N PHE A 32 -3.91 -1.61 -1.90
CA PHE A 32 -3.23 -0.32 -2.03
C PHE A 32 -1.78 -0.38 -1.56
N ALA A 33 -1.51 -0.96 -0.38
CA ALA A 33 -0.15 -1.12 0.13
C ALA A 33 0.74 -1.91 -0.84
N ARG A 34 0.28 -3.08 -1.31
CA ARG A 34 1.03 -3.91 -2.27
C ARG A 34 1.27 -3.18 -3.60
N ALA A 35 0.25 -2.54 -4.16
CA ALA A 35 0.38 -1.83 -5.43
C ALA A 35 1.36 -0.66 -5.32
N LEU A 36 1.34 0.08 -4.21
CA LEU A 36 2.28 1.18 -3.96
C LEU A 36 3.72 0.68 -3.84
N LEU A 37 3.95 -0.40 -3.08
CA LEU A 37 5.29 -1.00 -2.93
C LEU A 37 5.81 -1.53 -4.27
N ILE A 38 4.98 -2.25 -5.03
CA ILE A 38 5.38 -2.76 -6.34
C ILE A 38 5.71 -1.61 -7.31
N LYS A 39 4.91 -0.54 -7.32
CA LYS A 39 5.19 0.64 -8.16
C LYS A 39 6.49 1.34 -7.73
N ALA A 40 6.65 1.60 -6.44
CA ALA A 40 7.84 2.26 -5.89
C ALA A 40 9.13 1.43 -6.05
N ALA A 41 9.02 0.11 -6.16
CA ALA A 41 10.14 -0.77 -6.49
C ALA A 41 10.56 -0.70 -7.97
N ASN A 42 9.65 -0.31 -8.87
CA ASN A 42 9.92 -0.15 -10.30
C ASN A 42 10.36 1.26 -10.67
N GLU A 43 9.81 2.30 -10.01
CA GLU A 43 10.13 3.70 -10.31
C GLU A 43 10.20 4.55 -9.02
N PRO A 44 11.13 5.53 -8.92
CA PRO A 44 11.24 6.40 -7.76
C PRO A 44 9.93 7.17 -7.51
N THR A 45 9.24 6.82 -6.42
CA THR A 45 7.91 7.35 -6.10
C THR A 45 7.90 7.93 -4.68
N ARG A 46 7.35 9.13 -4.52
CA ARG A 46 7.07 9.71 -3.19
C ARG A 46 5.58 9.61 -2.88
N VAL A 47 5.24 8.96 -1.77
CA VAL A 47 3.85 8.72 -1.35
C VAL A 47 3.61 9.31 0.03
N LEU A 48 2.62 10.20 0.15
CA LEU A 48 2.11 10.67 1.43
C LEU A 48 0.97 9.77 1.90
N CYS A 49 1.13 9.15 3.06
CA CYS A 49 0.05 8.42 3.71
C CYS A 49 -0.63 9.33 4.74
N ALA A 50 -1.88 9.71 4.47
CA ALA A 50 -2.63 10.64 5.29
C ALA A 50 -3.89 10.01 5.89
N ARG A 51 -4.36 10.64 6.97
CA ARG A 51 -5.64 10.36 7.64
C ARG A 51 -6.09 11.59 8.41
N GLU A 52 -7.36 11.66 8.77
CA GLU A 52 -7.94 12.81 9.48
C GLU A 52 -7.25 13.09 10.83
N ILE A 53 -7.07 12.04 11.66
CA ILE A 53 -6.41 12.15 12.96
C ILE A 53 -5.32 11.08 13.06
N GLN A 54 -4.07 11.51 13.32
CA GLN A 54 -2.93 10.63 13.58
C GLN A 54 -2.21 11.07 14.84
N LYS A 55 -2.46 10.39 15.97
CA LYS A 55 -1.83 10.74 17.26
C LYS A 55 -0.45 10.10 17.45
N SER A 56 -0.14 9.04 16.69
CA SER A 56 1.16 8.40 16.67
C SER A 56 1.40 7.63 15.38
N ILE A 57 2.66 7.35 15.06
CA ILE A 57 3.03 6.56 13.88
C ILE A 57 2.47 5.13 13.95
N LYS A 58 2.37 4.56 15.16
CA LYS A 58 1.78 3.23 15.40
C LYS A 58 0.33 3.11 14.95
N GLN A 59 -0.39 4.23 14.91
CA GLN A 59 -1.77 4.24 14.40
C GLN A 59 -1.81 4.31 12.88
N SER A 60 -0.76 4.79 12.22
CA SER A 60 -0.69 4.98 10.76
C SER A 60 -0.67 3.65 9.98
N VAL A 61 -0.52 3.73 8.66
CA VAL A 61 -0.37 2.57 7.78
C VAL A 61 1.06 1.99 7.78
N HIS A 62 1.97 2.51 8.61
CA HIS A 62 3.37 2.08 8.67
C HIS A 62 3.51 0.57 8.91
N THR A 63 2.84 0.03 9.93
CA THR A 63 2.86 -1.43 10.20
C THR A 63 2.32 -2.23 9.02
N LEU A 64 1.23 -1.78 8.39
CA LEU A 64 0.68 -2.45 7.20
C LEU A 64 1.70 -2.50 6.07
N LEU A 65 2.39 -1.40 5.79
CA LEU A 65 3.42 -1.35 4.74
C LEU A 65 4.58 -2.29 5.07
N ASN A 66 5.08 -2.26 6.32
CA ASN A 66 6.14 -3.16 6.76
C ASN A 66 5.75 -4.64 6.57
N ASP A 67 4.55 -5.02 7.00
CA ASP A 67 4.04 -6.39 6.84
C ASP A 67 3.95 -6.79 5.36
N GLN A 68 3.50 -5.87 4.49
CA GLN A 68 3.43 -6.13 3.05
C GLN A 68 4.82 -6.21 2.40
N ILE A 69 5.80 -5.42 2.84
CA ILE A 69 7.20 -5.52 2.37
C ILE A 69 7.72 -6.94 2.61
N GLN A 70 7.54 -7.45 3.83
CA GLN A 70 7.96 -8.81 4.18
C GLN A 70 7.18 -9.87 3.39
N SER A 71 5.85 -9.73 3.31
CA SER A 71 5.00 -10.67 2.56
C SER A 71 5.30 -10.70 1.06
N LEU A 72 5.85 -9.63 0.49
CA LEU A 72 6.24 -9.55 -0.92
C LEU A 72 7.68 -9.99 -1.17
N GLY A 73 8.46 -10.29 -0.12
CA GLY A 73 9.89 -10.61 -0.23
C GLY A 73 10.75 -9.39 -0.59
N LEU A 74 10.27 -8.17 -0.33
CA LEU A 74 10.98 -6.92 -0.65
C LEU A 74 11.82 -6.39 0.51
N GLY A 75 12.02 -7.20 1.56
CA GLY A 75 12.75 -6.78 2.76
C GLY A 75 14.20 -6.35 2.51
N ALA A 76 14.87 -6.91 1.49
CA ALA A 76 16.22 -6.48 1.11
C ALA A 76 16.26 -5.19 0.29
N PHE A 77 15.11 -4.75 -0.24
CA PHE A 77 15.00 -3.54 -1.07
C PHE A 77 14.60 -2.31 -0.25
N TYR A 78 13.76 -2.49 0.76
CA TYR A 78 13.26 -1.39 1.59
C TYR A 78 13.97 -1.32 2.94
N GLU A 79 14.39 -0.11 3.31
CA GLU A 79 14.72 0.25 4.68
C GLU A 79 13.46 0.78 5.39
N VAL A 80 13.14 0.23 6.57
CA VAL A 80 11.98 0.64 7.36
C VAL A 80 12.49 1.37 8.60
N LEU A 81 12.24 2.68 8.66
CA LEU A 81 12.60 3.55 9.78
C LEU A 81 11.46 3.61 10.80
N GLU A 82 11.79 3.86 12.07
CA GLU A 82 10.83 4.00 13.18
C GLU A 82 10.04 5.32 13.17
#